data_AF-A0A822BJK8-F1
#
_entry.id   AF-A0A822BJK8-F1
#
_cell.length_a   1.000
_cell.length_b   1.000
_cell.length_c   1.000
_cell.angle_alpha   90.00
_cell.angle_beta   90.00
_cell.angle_gamma   90.00
#
_symmetry.space_group_name_H-M   'P 1'
#
loop_
_entity.id
_entity.type
_entity.pdbx_description
1 polymer ?
#
loop_
_entity_poly.entity_id
_entity_poly.type
_entity_poly.pdbx_seq_one_letter_code
_entity_poly.pdbx_strand_id
1 'polypeptide(L)' 'MCLDWREICDGQIDCIDSDADEAQCSILETNECADDEYRCHNGLCIPANFYKDDEEYPDCLDRSDEPT' A
#
# COMPACT_ATOMS: atom_id res chain seq x y z
N MET A 1 -16.49 -3.06 9.07
CA MET A 1 -15.70 -1.91 8.64
C MET A 1 -14.83 -2.36 7.49
N CYS A 2 -14.74 -1.58 6.42
CA CYS A 2 -13.85 -1.85 5.31
C CYS A 2 -12.97 -0.62 5.17
N LEU A 3 -11.66 -0.84 5.18
CA LEU A 3 -10.66 0.19 4.93
C LEU A 3 -10.29 0.16 3.45
N ASP A 4 -10.00 1.33 2.90
CA ASP A 4 -9.25 1.45 1.68
C ASP A 4 -7.84 0.87 1.92
N TRP A 5 -7.23 0.32 0.88
CA TRP A 5 -5.93 -0.32 1.04
C TRP A 5 -4.82 0.70 1.35
N ARG A 6 -5.05 1.98 1.04
CA ARG A 6 -4.18 3.11 1.41
C ARG A 6 -4.25 3.48 2.89
N GLU A 7 -5.26 2.98 3.61
CA GLU A 7 -5.44 3.12 5.05
C GLU A 7 -4.82 1.92 5.80
N ILE A 8 -4.06 1.05 5.12
CA ILE A 8 -3.37 -0.08 5.73
C ILE A 8 -1.88 0.26 5.80
N CYS A 9 -1.31 0.21 7.00
CA CYS A 9 0.09 0.50 7.27
C CYS A 9 0.52 1.93 6.90
N ASP A 10 -0.41 2.89 7.03
CA ASP A 10 -0.18 4.31 6.76
C ASP A 10 0.34 5.08 7.99
N GLY A 11 0.45 4.39 9.14
CA GLY A 11 0.87 4.96 10.41
C GLY A 11 -0.27 5.48 11.28
N GLN A 12 -1.52 5.31 10.86
CA GLN A 12 -2.73 5.70 11.58
C GLN A 12 -3.55 4.46 11.93
N ILE A 13 -4.14 4.47 13.13
CA ILE A 13 -5.10 3.42 13.52
C ILE A 13 -6.47 3.89 13.06
N ASP A 14 -6.86 3.46 11.86
CA ASP A 14 -8.17 3.70 11.29
C ASP A 14 -9.18 2.65 11.77
N CYS A 15 -8.74 1.43 12.06
CA CYS A 15 -9.63 0.38 12.53
C CYS A 15 -10.15 0.65 13.97
N ILE A 16 -11.49 0.77 14.12
CA ILE A 16 -12.17 1.30 15.33
C ILE A 16 -11.88 0.51 16.62
N ASP A 17 -11.69 -0.80 16.51
CA ASP A 17 -11.56 -1.72 17.66
C ASP A 17 -10.17 -2.37 17.79
N SER A 18 -9.23 -2.06 16.89
CA SER A 18 -7.89 -2.69 16.86
C SER A 18 -6.93 -1.91 15.99
N ASP A 19 -5.63 -1.99 16.27
CA ASP A 19 -4.53 -1.57 15.39
C ASP A 19 -4.23 -2.57 14.27
N ALA A 20 -5.24 -3.31 13.78
CA ALA A 20 -5.05 -4.43 12.86
C ALA A 20 -4.56 -4.00 11.47
N ASP A 21 -4.94 -2.80 11.04
CA ASP A 21 -4.48 -2.09 9.86
C ASP A 21 -3.00 -1.69 9.93
N GLU A 22 -2.49 -1.43 11.14
CA GLU A 22 -1.08 -1.10 11.40
C GLU A 22 -0.27 -2.30 11.90
N ALA A 23 -0.92 -3.46 12.06
CA ALA A 23 -0.29 -4.66 12.55
C ALA A 23 0.38 -5.44 11.41
N GLN A 24 1.58 -5.95 11.70
CA GLN A 24 2.32 -6.85 10.80
C GLN A 24 2.66 -6.27 9.41
N CYS A 25 2.81 -4.95 9.28
CA CYS A 25 3.23 -4.27 8.05
C CYS A 25 4.52 -4.82 7.43
N SER A 26 5.43 -5.36 8.24
CA SER A 26 6.66 -6.03 7.76
C SER A 26 6.40 -7.25 6.88
N ILE A 27 5.21 -7.85 6.93
CA ILE A 27 4.79 -8.91 6.01
C ILE A 27 4.65 -8.36 4.59
N LEU A 28 4.14 -7.13 4.44
CA LEU A 28 4.02 -6.46 3.14
C LEU A 28 5.42 -6.22 2.56
N GLU A 29 6.37 -5.76 3.38
CA GLU A 29 7.76 -5.54 2.93
C GLU A 29 8.50 -6.82 2.52
N THR A 30 8.16 -7.95 3.15
CA THR A 30 8.82 -9.25 2.96
C THR A 30 8.15 -10.09 1.86
N ASN A 31 6.95 -9.71 1.41
CA ASN A 31 6.26 -10.46 0.37
C ASN A 31 6.95 -10.27 -0.99
N GLU A 32 7.11 -11.38 -1.72
CA GLU A 32 7.34 -11.31 -3.16
C GLU A 32 6.01 -10.91 -3.80
N CYS A 33 5.98 -9.76 -4.48
CA CYS A 33 4.81 -9.34 -5.24
C CYS A 33 4.50 -10.37 -6.33
N ALA A 34 3.23 -10.55 -6.65
CA ALA A 34 2.82 -11.40 -7.77
C ALA A 34 3.33 -10.83 -9.11
N ASP A 35 3.34 -11.66 -10.16
CA ASP A 35 3.77 -11.24 -11.51
C ASP A 35 2.92 -10.09 -12.08
N ASP A 36 1.68 -9.92 -11.60
CA ASP A 36 0.73 -8.87 -11.95
C ASP A 36 0.68 -7.71 -10.95
N GLU A 37 1.69 -7.61 -10.07
CA GLU A 37 1.82 -6.54 -9.08
C GLU A 37 3.12 -5.74 -9.28
N TYR A 38 3.08 -4.46 -8.96
CA TYR A 38 4.22 -3.56 -8.86
C TYR A 38 4.63 -3.41 -7.40
N ARG A 39 5.94 -3.44 -7.14
CA ARG A 39 6.51 -3.24 -5.80
C ARG A 39 6.88 -1.78 -5.59
N CYS A 40 6.17 -1.11 -4.69
CA CYS A 40 6.51 0.20 -4.15
C CYS A 40 7.86 0.19 -3.43
N HIS A 41 8.48 1.36 -3.26
CA HIS A 41 9.78 1.46 -2.61
C HIS A 41 9.70 1.22 -1.08
N ASN A 42 8.56 1.47 -0.46
CA ASN A 42 8.23 1.03 0.90
C ASN A 42 7.99 -0.48 1.02
N GLY A 43 8.07 -1.24 -0.08
CA GLY A 43 7.89 -2.69 -0.11
C GLY A 43 6.46 -3.18 -0.32
N LEU A 44 5.47 -2.27 -0.36
CA LEU A 44 4.07 -2.60 -0.65
C LEU A 44 3.91 -3.11 -2.09
N CYS A 45 3.03 -4.09 -2.28
CA CYS A 45 2.68 -4.61 -3.61
C CYS A 45 1.31 -4.05 -4.00
N ILE A 46 1.25 -3.47 -5.19
CA ILE A 46 0.04 -2.86 -5.74
C ILE A 46 -0.25 -3.52 -7.08
N PRO A 47 -1.51 -3.65 -7.52
CA PRO A 47 -1.81 -4.12 -8.87
C PRO A 47 -1.01 -3.36 -9.93
N ALA A 48 -0.36 -4.05 -10.87
CA ALA A 48 0.54 -3.42 -11.84
C ALA A 48 -0.16 -2.38 -12.75
N ASN A 49 -1.49 -2.40 -12.82
CA ASN A 49 -2.28 -1.38 -13.51
C ASN A 49 -2.32 -0.02 -12.79
N PHE A 50 -1.92 0.03 -11.52
CA PHE A 50 -1.79 1.25 -10.72
C PHE A 50 -0.36 1.81 -10.73
N TYR A 51 0.53 1.25 -11.56
CA TYR A 51 1.84 1.84 -11.76
C TYR A 51 1.75 2.99 -12.76
N LYS A 52 1.93 4.23 -12.29
CA LYS A 52 1.86 5.46 -13.10
C LYS A 52 0.50 5.67 -13.72
N ASP A 53 -0.55 5.46 -12.95
CA ASP A 53 -1.91 5.60 -13.43
C ASP A 53 -2.51 6.97 -13.08
N ASP A 54 -2.31 7.47 -11.86
CA ASP A 54 -2.85 8.75 -11.38
C ASP A 54 -1.94 9.51 -10.39
N GLU A 55 -1.34 10.61 -10.87
CA GLU A 55 -0.40 11.44 -10.12
C GLU A 55 -1.02 12.16 -8.90
N GLU A 56 -2.35 12.40 -8.93
CA GLU A 56 -3.08 13.08 -7.86
C GLU A 56 -3.49 12.10 -6.76
N TYR A 57 -3.64 10.82 -7.10
CA TYR A 57 -4.07 9.74 -6.22
C TYR A 57 -3.06 8.58 -6.19
N PRO A 58 -1.86 8.80 -5.62
CA PRO A 58 -0.86 7.75 -5.52
C PRO A 58 -1.41 6.60 -4.68
N ASP A 59 -1.16 5.42 -5.22
CA ASP A 59 -1.56 4.15 -4.70
C ASP A 59 -0.47 3.67 -3.72
N CYS A 60 0.81 3.80 -4.06
CA CYS A 60 1.86 3.59 -3.07
C CYS A 60 1.83 4.64 -1.96
N LEU A 61 1.97 4.21 -0.70
CA LEU A 61 2.08 5.10 0.47
C LEU A 61 3.27 6.08 0.37
N ASP A 62 4.35 5.66 -0.29
CA ASP A 62 5.54 6.48 -0.54
C ASP A 62 5.50 7.21 -1.90
N ARG A 63 4.38 7.10 -2.62
CA ARG A 63 4.15 7.69 -3.96
C ARG A 63 5.18 7.24 -5.00
N SER A 64 5.77 6.07 -4.83
CA SER A 64 6.84 5.55 -5.71
C SER A 64 6.34 4.87 -6.99
N ASP A 65 5.03 4.67 -7.08
CA ASP A 65 4.27 4.30 -8.27
C ASP A 65 4.14 5.45 -9.27
N GLU A 66 3.93 6.67 -8.77
CA GLU A 66 3.66 7.83 -9.63
C GLU A 66 4.93 8.54 -10.12
N PRO A 67 4.95 9.01 -11.38
CA PRO A 67 6.04 9.83 -11.87
C PRO A 67 5.94 11.24 -11.28
N THR A 68 6.95 11.69 -10.55
CA THR A 68 7.12 13.10 -10.12
C THR A 68 7.22 14.09 -11.27
#